data_AF-A0A0Q4WNR9-F1
#
_entry.id   AF-A0A0Q4WNR9-F1
#
_cell.length_a   1.000
_cell.length_b   1.000
_cell.length_c   1.000
_cell.angle_alpha   90.00
_cell.angle_beta   90.00
_cell.angle_gamma   90.00
#
_symmetry.space_group_name_H-M   'P 1'
#
loop_
_entity.id
_entity.type
_entity.pdbx_description
1 polymer ?
#
loop_
_entity_poly.entity_id
_entity_poly.type
_entity_poly.pdbx_seq_one_letter_code
_entity_poly.pdbx_strand_id
1 'polypeptide(L)'
;MIQKPKPPRQRSAVSNGKLFLGRVDGRADVARRFADIIADLEAERGGTEALGVVERQAVRAFAMLSVQRELIEADMAAGSAVNPEAYGRLCDLRDRQSRRMGQPLKLGRNSVRDQIIGQGERRL
;
A
#
# COMPACT_ATOMS: atom_id res chain seq x y z
N MET A 1 -4.41 -31.80 -5.39
CA MET A 1 -5.83 -31.39 -5.48
C MET A 1 -5.92 -29.89 -5.25
N ILE A 2 -6.36 -29.12 -6.24
CA ILE A 2 -6.62 -27.68 -6.05
C ILE A 2 -7.99 -27.55 -5.40
N GLN A 3 -8.08 -26.97 -4.20
CA GLN A 3 -9.38 -26.75 -3.54
C GLN A 3 -10.23 -25.77 -4.37
N LYS A 4 -11.51 -26.08 -4.53
CA LYS A 4 -12.50 -25.15 -5.08
C LYS A 4 -12.62 -23.94 -4.15
N PRO A 5 -12.62 -22.70 -4.66
CA PRO A 5 -12.74 -21.50 -3.82
C PRO A 5 -14.07 -21.51 -3.06
N LYS A 6 -14.04 -21.08 -1.78
CA LYS A 6 -15.24 -20.97 -0.94
C LYS A 6 -16.27 -20.03 -1.59
N PRO A 7 -17.58 -20.36 -1.56
CA PRO A 7 -18.61 -19.47 -2.08
C PRO A 7 -18.61 -18.14 -1.31
N PRO A 8 -19.01 -17.00 -1.94
CA PRO A 8 -18.94 -15.67 -1.32
C PRO A 8 -19.57 -15.59 0.08
N ARG A 9 -20.69 -16.30 0.30
CA ARG A 9 -21.41 -16.31 1.59
C ARG A 9 -20.62 -16.98 2.73
N GLN A 10 -19.63 -17.82 2.42
CA GLN A 10 -18.74 -18.47 3.38
C GLN A 10 -17.38 -17.74 3.54
N ARG A 11 -17.13 -16.72 2.71
CA ARG A 11 -15.94 -15.88 2.78
C ARG A 11 -16.18 -14.74 3.76
N SER A 12 -15.13 -14.28 4.43
CA SER A 12 -15.22 -13.09 5.27
C SER A 12 -15.60 -11.86 4.42
N ALA A 13 -16.21 -10.86 5.04
CA ALA A 13 -16.51 -9.60 4.34
C ALA A 13 -15.26 -8.96 3.72
N VAL A 14 -14.10 -9.10 4.38
CA VAL A 14 -12.81 -8.61 3.86
C VAL A 14 -12.37 -9.41 2.64
N SER A 15 -12.50 -10.73 2.70
CA SER A 15 -12.26 -11.59 1.55
C SER A 15 -13.22 -11.31 0.39
N ASN A 16 -14.38 -10.70 0.64
CA ASN A 16 -15.35 -10.28 -0.37
C ASN A 16 -15.20 -8.80 -0.79
N GLY A 17 -14.10 -8.12 -0.42
CA GLY A 17 -13.79 -6.77 -0.87
C GLY A 17 -14.09 -5.65 0.12
N LYS A 18 -14.62 -5.92 1.32
CA LYS A 18 -14.67 -4.89 2.37
C LYS A 18 -13.27 -4.61 2.93
N LEU A 19 -13.01 -3.37 3.30
CA LEU A 19 -11.71 -3.00 3.85
C LEU A 19 -11.51 -3.49 5.30
N PHE A 20 -12.57 -3.49 6.10
CA PHE A 20 -12.54 -3.82 7.54
C PHE A 20 -13.48 -4.96 7.92
N LEU A 21 -13.20 -5.60 9.06
CA LEU A 21 -14.06 -6.61 9.70
C LEU A 21 -15.26 -5.99 10.42
N GLY A 22 -16.04 -5.14 9.74
CA GLY A 22 -17.33 -4.60 10.20
C GLY A 22 -17.31 -3.64 11.40
N ARG A 23 -16.19 -3.49 12.11
CA ARG A 23 -16.05 -2.63 13.31
C ARG A 23 -15.81 -1.15 13.02
N VAL A 24 -15.68 -0.77 11.75
CA VAL A 24 -15.22 0.56 11.34
C VAL A 24 -16.21 1.15 10.35
N ASP A 25 -16.66 2.38 10.61
CA ASP A 25 -17.32 3.20 9.59
C ASP A 25 -16.26 3.61 8.56
N GLY A 26 -16.44 3.20 7.31
CA GLY A 26 -15.53 3.51 6.21
C GLY A 26 -15.41 5.00 5.90
N ARG A 27 -16.26 5.85 6.51
CA ARG A 27 -16.23 7.32 6.36
C ARG A 27 -15.29 8.02 7.34
N ALA A 28 -14.79 7.33 8.37
CA ALA A 28 -13.81 7.91 9.29
C ALA A 28 -12.53 8.34 8.54
N ASP A 29 -11.88 9.41 8.98
CA ASP A 29 -10.69 9.95 8.29
C ASP A 29 -9.57 8.91 8.15
N VAL A 30 -9.29 8.18 9.22
CA VAL A 30 -8.34 7.04 9.24
C VAL A 30 -8.74 5.96 8.24
N ALA A 31 -10.04 5.68 8.11
CA ALA A 31 -10.53 4.65 7.21
C ALA A 31 -10.39 5.05 5.73
N ARG A 32 -10.70 6.31 5.40
CA ARG A 32 -10.49 6.87 4.06
C ARG A 32 -9.01 6.90 3.71
N ARG A 33 -8.17 7.45 4.59
CA ARG A 33 -6.72 7.53 4.35
C ARG A 33 -6.09 6.15 4.16
N PHE A 34 -6.51 5.16 4.95
CA PHE A 34 -6.08 3.78 4.77
C PHE A 34 -6.45 3.21 3.40
N ALA A 35 -7.66 3.48 2.92
CA ALA A 35 -8.11 3.06 1.60
C ALA A 35 -7.31 3.73 0.48
N ASP A 36 -7.05 5.03 0.59
CA ASP A 36 -6.30 5.81 -0.41
C ASP A 36 -4.88 5.27 -0.56
N ILE A 37 -4.16 5.05 0.55
CA ILE A 37 -2.79 4.52 0.50
C ILE A 37 -2.76 3.11 -0.10
N ILE A 38 -3.74 2.25 0.19
CA ILE A 38 -3.83 0.93 -0.46
C ILE A 38 -4.02 1.09 -1.96
N ALA A 39 -4.94 1.95 -2.40
CA ALA A 39 -5.22 2.17 -3.80
C ALA A 39 -3.97 2.64 -4.57
N ASP A 40 -3.22 3.60 -4.02
CA ASP A 40 -1.98 4.11 -4.61
C ASP A 40 -0.91 3.02 -4.71
N LEU A 41 -0.72 2.24 -3.63
CA LEU A 41 0.26 1.15 -3.58
C LEU A 41 -0.09 -0.01 -4.52
N GLU A 42 -1.36 -0.32 -4.68
CA GLU A 42 -1.80 -1.34 -5.64
C GLU A 42 -1.65 -0.81 -7.07
N ALA A 43 -2.01 0.45 -7.34
CA ALA A 43 -1.89 1.07 -8.65
C ALA A 43 -0.43 1.10 -9.15
N GLU A 44 0.53 1.49 -8.31
CA GLU A 44 1.96 1.50 -8.68
C GLU A 44 2.53 0.09 -8.96
N ARG A 45 1.80 -0.97 -8.58
CA ARG A 45 2.17 -2.38 -8.78
C ARG A 45 1.30 -3.09 -9.83
N GLY A 46 0.50 -2.35 -10.60
CA GLY A 46 -0.35 -2.92 -11.65
C GLY A 46 -1.72 -3.40 -11.19
N GLY A 47 -2.16 -3.00 -10.00
CA GLY A 47 -3.46 -3.29 -9.42
C GLY A 47 -3.48 -4.51 -8.49
N THR A 48 -4.60 -4.70 -7.79
CA THR A 48 -4.81 -5.75 -6.77
C THR A 48 -4.56 -7.17 -7.29
N GLU A 49 -4.91 -7.41 -8.55
CA GLU A 49 -4.80 -8.73 -9.20
C GLU A 49 -3.36 -9.06 -9.62
N ALA A 50 -2.49 -8.05 -9.76
CA ALA A 50 -1.07 -8.25 -10.04
C ALA A 50 -0.27 -8.70 -8.81
N LEU A 51 -0.85 -8.54 -7.61
CA LEU A 51 -0.19 -8.86 -6.35
C LEU A 51 -0.48 -10.30 -5.89
N GLY A 52 0.52 -10.96 -5.33
CA GLY A 52 0.39 -12.18 -4.57
C GLY A 52 -0.32 -11.95 -3.22
N VAL A 53 -0.73 -13.05 -2.57
CA VAL A 53 -1.43 -12.99 -1.27
C VAL A 53 -0.58 -12.30 -0.21
N VAL A 54 0.71 -12.62 -0.13
CA VAL A 54 1.63 -12.04 0.86
C VAL A 54 1.88 -10.56 0.57
N GLU A 55 2.02 -10.18 -0.71
CA GLU A 55 2.21 -8.79 -1.12
C GLU A 55 0.99 -7.94 -0.77
N ARG A 56 -0.22 -8.43 -1.02
CA ARG A 56 -1.46 -7.75 -0.58
C ARG A 56 -1.54 -7.57 0.93
N GLN A 57 -1.11 -8.56 1.72
CA GLN A 57 -1.08 -8.42 3.19
C GLN A 57 -0.01 -7.40 3.62
N ALA A 58 1.15 -7.37 2.96
CA ALA A 58 2.18 -6.38 3.20
C ALA A 58 1.73 -4.95 2.84
N VAL A 59 1.01 -4.77 1.72
CA VAL A 59 0.39 -3.49 1.33
C VAL A 59 -0.55 -2.99 2.42
N ARG A 60 -1.45 -3.85 2.89
CA ARG A 60 -2.37 -3.49 3.97
C ARG A 60 -1.63 -3.15 5.27
N ALA A 61 -0.61 -3.91 5.64
CA ALA A 61 0.18 -3.62 6.84
C ALA A 61 0.94 -2.30 6.71
N PHE A 62 1.59 -2.05 5.58
CA PHE A 62 2.30 -0.82 5.28
C PHE A 62 1.38 0.40 5.31
N ALA A 63 0.18 0.29 4.72
CA ALA A 63 -0.79 1.37 4.69
C ALA A 63 -1.26 1.76 6.09
N MET A 64 -1.59 0.78 6.95
CA MET A 64 -2.00 1.08 8.33
C MET A 64 -0.85 1.68 9.16
N LEU A 65 0.38 1.20 8.98
CA LEU A 65 1.56 1.78 9.62
C LEU A 65 1.79 3.23 9.15
N SER A 66 1.57 3.51 7.86
CA SER A 66 1.67 4.87 7.32
C SER A 66 0.63 5.81 7.95
N VAL A 67 -0.64 5.37 8.07
CA VAL A 67 -1.67 6.17 8.74
C VAL A 67 -1.33 6.42 10.21
N GLN A 68 -0.87 5.41 10.95
CA GLN A 68 -0.49 5.59 12.35
C GLN A 68 0.70 6.56 12.50
N ARG A 69 1.65 6.51 11.57
CA ARG A 69 2.76 7.47 11.51
C ARG A 69 2.26 8.90 11.26
N GLU A 70 1.36 9.08 10.30
CA GLU A 70 0.76 10.40 10.01
C GLU A 70 0.04 10.99 11.24
N LEU A 71 -0.65 10.16 12.02
CA LEU A 71 -1.26 10.60 13.29
C LEU A 71 -0.21 11.06 14.32
N ILE A 72 0.86 10.29 14.50
CA ILE A 72 1.95 10.68 15.41
C ILE A 72 2.63 11.97 14.92
N GLU A 73 2.85 12.12 13.61
CA GLU A 73 3.41 13.34 13.02
C GLU A 73 2.50 14.55 13.23
N ALA A 74 1.17 14.38 13.17
CA ALA A 74 0.22 15.42 13.49
C ALA A 74 0.31 15.85 14.97
N ASP A 75 0.41 14.89 15.89
CA ASP A 75 0.60 15.16 17.32
C ASP A 75 1.92 15.91 17.58
N MET A 76 3.01 15.50 16.93
CA MET A 76 4.30 16.20 17.00
C MET A 76 4.19 17.65 16.50
N ALA A 77 3.55 17.86 15.35
CA ALA A 77 3.37 19.18 14.76
C ALA A 77 2.49 20.09 15.63
N ALA A 78 1.57 19.51 16.39
CA ALA A 78 0.76 20.22 17.39
C ALA A 78 1.52 20.51 18.70
N GLY A 79 2.79 20.11 18.82
CA GLY A 79 3.61 20.31 20.01
C GLY A 79 3.39 19.29 21.12
N SER A 80 2.69 18.19 20.84
CA SER A 80 2.48 17.11 21.82
C SER A 80 3.78 16.34 22.06
N ALA A 81 4.01 15.94 23.30
CA ALA A 81 5.09 15.04 23.64
C ALA A 81 4.79 13.64 23.09
N VAL A 82 5.64 13.16 22.18
CA VAL A 82 5.55 11.83 21.58
C VAL A 82 6.72 10.96 22.05
N ASN A 83 6.54 9.64 22.02
CA ASN A 83 7.64 8.71 22.27
C ASN A 83 8.45 8.49 20.96
N PRO A 84 9.70 8.98 20.87
CA PRO A 84 10.51 8.85 19.66
C PRO A 84 10.90 7.39 19.37
N GLU A 85 11.04 6.54 20.39
CA GLU A 85 11.34 5.12 20.19
C GLU A 85 10.17 4.38 19.56
N ALA A 86 8.94 4.68 20.02
CA ALA A 86 7.72 4.11 19.44
C ALA A 86 7.58 4.54 17.96
N TYR A 87 7.88 5.80 17.66
CA TYR A 87 7.88 6.32 16.29
C TYR A 87 8.93 5.63 15.40
N GLY A 88 10.18 5.51 15.90
CA GLY A 88 11.26 4.82 15.19
C GLY A 88 10.93 3.37 14.85
N ARG A 89 10.39 2.62 15.83
CA ARG A 89 9.94 1.24 15.62
C ARG A 89 8.87 1.13 14.54
N LEU A 90 7.98 2.11 14.46
CA LEU A 90 6.92 2.15 13.45
C LEU A 90 7.52 2.32 12.03
N CYS A 91 8.49 3.22 11.88
CA CYS A 91 9.23 3.41 10.64
C CYS A 91 9.97 2.12 10.22
N ASP A 92 10.61 1.42 11.14
CA ASP A 92 11.31 0.15 10.86
C ASP A 92 10.33 -0.95 10.41
N LEU A 93 9.19 -1.07 11.08
CA LEU A 93 8.15 -2.03 10.69
C LEU A 93 7.59 -1.73 9.30
N ARG A 94 7.40 -0.44 8.99
CA ARG A 94 6.95 0.02 7.68
C ARG A 94 7.97 -0.35 6.60
N ASP A 95 9.26 -0.14 6.84
CA ASP A 95 10.30 -0.53 5.89
C ASP A 95 10.40 -2.06 5.70
N ARG A 96 10.16 -2.85 6.76
CA ARG A 96 10.06 -4.31 6.62
C ARG A 96 8.88 -4.73 5.75
N GLN A 97 7.76 -4.02 5.81
CA GLN A 97 6.64 -4.29 4.90
C GLN A 97 6.95 -3.85 3.48
N SER A 98 7.64 -2.72 3.28
CA SER A 98 8.01 -2.19 1.95
C SER A 98 8.69 -3.26 1.08
N ARG A 99 9.63 -3.99 1.67
CA ARG A 99 10.40 -5.07 1.03
C ARG A 99 9.54 -6.29 0.66
N ARG A 100 8.38 -6.47 1.30
CA ARG A 100 7.44 -7.59 1.10
C ARG A 100 6.30 -7.28 0.14
N MET A 101 6.11 -6.02 -0.25
CA MET A 101 5.02 -5.62 -1.15
C MET A 101 5.33 -5.91 -2.63
N GLY A 102 6.53 -6.40 -2.96
CA GLY A 102 7.01 -6.49 -4.33
C GLY A 102 7.49 -5.14 -4.86
N GLN A 103 8.26 -5.18 -5.95
CA GLN A 103 8.79 -3.97 -6.58
C GLN A 103 7.66 -3.22 -7.30
N PRO A 104 7.59 -1.88 -7.19
CA PRO A 104 6.74 -1.10 -8.07
C PRO A 104 7.06 -1.41 -9.53
N LEU A 105 6.03 -1.39 -10.39
CA LEU A 105 6.27 -1.34 -11.82
C LEU A 105 7.15 -0.12 -12.05
N LYS A 106 8.34 -0.31 -12.63
CA LYS A 106 9.24 0.79 -12.92
C LYS A 106 8.42 1.82 -13.68
N LEU A 107 8.13 2.98 -13.08
CA LEU A 107 7.79 4.16 -13.87
C LEU A 107 8.97 4.26 -14.82
N GLY A 108 8.73 4.08 -16.11
CA GLY A 108 9.78 4.04 -17.12
C GLY A 108 10.57 5.33 -17.06
N ARG A 109 11.59 5.38 -16.21
CA ARG A 109 12.72 6.28 -16.40
C ARG A 109 13.42 5.65 -17.59
N ASN A 110 12.93 5.97 -18.78
CA ASN A 110 13.64 5.69 -20.01
C ASN A 110 15.07 6.11 -19.73
N SER A 111 16.00 5.17 -19.87
CA SER A 111 17.42 5.50 -19.78
C SER A 111 17.68 6.68 -20.70
N VAL A 112 18.61 7.57 -20.35
CA VAL A 112 19.03 8.64 -21.29
C VAL A 112 19.36 8.03 -22.67
N ARG A 113 19.88 6.78 -22.70
CA ARG A 113 20.06 6.00 -23.92
C ARG A 113 18.76 5.68 -24.65
N ASP A 114 17.73 5.21 -23.94
CA ASP A 114 16.41 4.88 -24.53
C ASP A 114 15.72 6.14 -25.08
N GLN A 115 15.94 7.30 -24.43
CA GLN A 115 15.41 8.59 -24.88
C GLN A 115 16.09 9.07 -26.16
N ILE A 116 17.41 8.90 -26.27
CA ILE A 116 18.19 9.27 -27.47
C ILE A 116 17.80 8.40 -28.66
N ILE A 117 17.67 7.07 -28.46
CA ILE A 117 17.30 6.13 -29.53
C ILE A 117 15.88 6.42 -30.03
N GLY A 118 14.92 6.63 -29.13
CA GLY A 118 13.52 6.93 -29.48
C GLY A 118 13.29 8.35 -30.06
N GLN A 119 14.29 9.22 -30.07
CA GLN A 119 14.28 10.51 -30.77
C GLN A 119 14.85 10.41 -32.20
N GLY A 120 15.75 9.46 -32.46
CA GLY A 120 16.30 9.22 -33.80
C GLY A 120 15.30 8.59 -34.77
N GLU A 121 14.44 7.71 -34.28
CA GLU A 121 13.44 6.98 -35.11
C GLU A 121 12.23 7.84 -35.51
N ARG A 122 12.03 9.02 -34.90
CA ARG A 122 10.92 9.94 -35.20
C ARG A 122 11.26 11.04 -36.21
N ARG A 123 12.45 10.98 -36.83
CA ARG A 123 12.95 11.99 -37.79
C ARG A 123 13.30 11.42 -39.17
N LEU A 124 12.60 10.36 -39.60
CA LEU A 124 12.66 9.86 -40.98
C LEU A 124 11.25 9.77 -41.56
#